data_AF-W4K4U4-F1
#
_entry.id   AF-W4K4U4-F1
#
_cell.length_a   1.000
_cell.length_b   1.000
_cell.length_c   1.000
_cell.angle_alpha   90.00
_cell.angle_beta   90.00
_cell.angle_gamma   90.00
#
_symmetry.space_group_name_H-M   'P 1'
#
loop_
_entity.id
_entity.type
_entity.pdbx_description
1 polymer ?
#
loop_
_entity_poly.entity_id
_entity_poly.type
_entity_poly.pdbx_seq_one_letter_code
_entity_poly.pdbx_strand_id
1 'polypeptide(L)' 'SSGQCVGVGSNFNDDVTSFGPDKGLTCTVYSDAGCSGRATGGIVYPGISNLADYNNNDAMSSFKCT' A
#
# COMPACT_ATOMS: atom_id res chain seq x y z
N SER A 1 13.35 -2.75 6.91
CA SER A 1 12.91 -2.21 8.21
C SER A 1 11.45 -2.54 8.40
N SER A 2 11.09 -3.47 9.28
CA SER A 2 9.69 -3.70 9.65
C SER A 2 9.16 -2.45 10.36
N GLY A 3 7.96 -2.01 9.99
CA GLY A 3 7.26 -0.87 10.57
C GLY A 3 7.66 0.52 10.07
N GLN A 4 8.61 0.65 9.14
CA GLN A 4 8.93 1.93 8.52
C GLN A 4 7.88 2.30 7.46
N CYS A 5 7.50 3.58 7.41
CA CYS A 5 6.69 4.10 6.31
C CYS A 5 7.54 4.31 5.06
N VAL A 6 7.05 3.84 3.92
CA VAL A 6 7.73 3.89 2.62
C VAL A 6 6.82 4.55 1.60
N GLY A 7 7.31 5.59 0.92
CA GLY A 7 6.61 6.19 -0.23
C GLY A 7 6.87 5.40 -1.51
N VAL A 8 5.89 5.34 -2.41
CA VAL A 8 6.00 4.60 -3.69
C VAL A 8 6.86 5.31 -4.76
N GLY A 9 7.22 6.57 -4.50
CA GLY A 9 7.98 7.41 -5.43
C GLY A 9 7.10 8.08 -6.49
N SER A 10 7.65 9.08 -7.20
CA SER A 10 6.88 9.95 -8.10
C SER A 10 6.22 9.22 -9.27
N ASN A 11 6.79 8.10 -9.73
CA ASN A 11 6.29 7.36 -10.90
C ASN A 11 5.11 6.45 -10.58
N PHE A 12 4.81 6.25 -9.30
CA PHE A 12 3.74 5.37 -8.84
C PHE A 12 2.76 6.08 -7.92
N ASN A 13 3.07 7.33 -7.53
CA ASN A 13 2.19 8.10 -6.67
C ASN A 13 0.85 8.31 -7.38
N ASP A 14 -0.22 7.80 -6.78
CA ASP A 14 -1.57 7.87 -7.33
C ASP A 14 -1.75 7.11 -8.66
N ASP A 15 -0.88 6.12 -8.92
CA ASP A 15 -0.92 5.28 -10.14
C ASP A 15 -0.90 3.76 -9.81
N VAL A 16 -0.84 3.38 -8.52
CA VAL A 16 -0.82 1.97 -8.11
C VAL A 16 -2.23 1.39 -8.11
N THR A 17 -2.41 0.29 -8.85
CA THR A 17 -3.66 -0.47 -8.97
C THR A 17 -3.63 -1.82 -8.23
N SER A 18 -2.46 -2.31 -7.84
CA SER A 18 -2.28 -3.58 -7.15
C SER A 18 -1.10 -3.52 -6.17
N PHE A 19 -1.16 -4.29 -5.09
CA PHE A 19 -0.10 -4.33 -4.09
C PHE A 19 0.05 -5.73 -3.50
N GLY A 20 1.26 -6.28 -3.54
CA GLY A 20 1.57 -7.61 -3.03
C GLY A 20 2.82 -7.60 -2.15
N PRO A 21 2.70 -7.89 -0.85
CA PRO A 21 3.87 -8.00 0.01
C PRO A 21 4.53 -9.37 -0.09
N ASP A 22 5.83 -9.42 0.23
CA ASP A 22 6.56 -10.68 0.38
C ASP A 22 5.95 -11.56 1.48
N LYS A 23 6.15 -12.88 1.38
CA LYS A 23 5.67 -13.84 2.38
C LYS A 23 6.23 -13.52 3.77
N GLY A 24 5.36 -13.58 4.77
CA GLY A 24 5.71 -13.33 6.17
C GLY A 24 5.53 -11.87 6.61
N LEU A 25 5.15 -10.97 5.69
CA LEU A 25 4.81 -9.59 6.01
C LEU A 25 3.30 -9.38 6.06
N THR A 26 2.87 -8.47 6.94
CA THR A 26 1.53 -7.87 6.90
C THR A 26 1.67 -6.38 6.66
N CYS A 27 0.96 -5.86 5.65
CA CYS A 27 1.10 -4.48 5.21
C CYS A 27 -0.20 -3.70 5.28
N THR A 28 -0.05 -2.38 5.35
CA THR A 28 -1.09 -1.38 5.13
C THR A 28 -0.62 -0.41 4.06
N VAL A 29 -1.47 -0.16 3.07
CA VAL A 29 -1.27 0.89 2.05
C VAL A 29 -2.11 2.12 2.39
N TYR A 30 -1.63 3.29 1.99
CA TYR A 30 -2.15 4.60 2.38
C TYR A 30 -2.32 5.49 1.16
N SER A 31 -3.41 6.27 1.14
CA SER A 31 -3.74 7.17 0.03
C SER A 31 -2.86 8.42 -0.06
N ASP A 32 -2.07 8.69 0.98
CA ASP A 32 -1.24 9.88 1.07
C ASP A 32 0.17 9.49 1.49
N ALA A 33 1.13 10.38 1.22
CA ALA A 33 2.50 10.20 1.67
C ALA A 33 2.59 10.14 3.21
N GLY A 34 3.64 9.52 3.73
CA GLY A 34 3.88 9.47 5.18
C GLY A 34 2.90 8.58 5.97
N CYS A 35 2.28 7.60 5.30
CA CYS A 35 1.38 6.61 5.90
C CYS A 35 0.18 7.25 6.60
N SER A 36 -0.47 8.16 5.86
CA SER A 36 -1.62 8.93 6.30
C SER A 36 -2.79 8.79 5.32
N GLY A 37 -3.93 9.43 5.63
CA GLY A 37 -5.12 9.32 4.79
C GLY A 37 -5.85 7.98 4.91
N ARG A 38 -6.51 7.58 3.83
CA ARG A 38 -7.28 6.33 3.74
C ARG A 38 -6.33 5.14 3.77
N ALA A 39 -6.61 4.19 4.66
CA ALA A 39 -5.78 3.01 4.87
C ALA A 39 -6.49 1.72 4.45
N THR A 40 -5.78 0.87 3.72
CA THR A 40 -6.18 -0.51 3.42
C THR A 40 -5.17 -1.45 4.08
N GLY A 41 -5.56 -2.06 5.20
CA GLY A 41 -4.68 -2.88 6.04
C GLY A 41 -4.93 -4.38 5.96
N GLY A 42 -4.11 -5.16 6.67
CA GLY A 42 -4.24 -6.63 6.72
C GLY A 42 -3.81 -7.32 5.43
N ILE A 43 -3.04 -6.63 4.58
CA ILE A 43 -2.61 -7.16 3.29
C ILE A 43 -1.46 -8.12 3.55
N VAL A 44 -1.67 -9.39 3.20
CA VAL A 44 -0.67 -10.46 3.27
C VAL A 44 -0.48 -11.06 1.89
N TYR A 45 0.63 -11.78 1.68
CA TYR A 45 0.86 -12.52 0.43
C TYR A 45 -0.37 -13.38 0.06
N PRO A 46 -0.89 -13.34 -1.18
CA PRO A 46 -0.28 -12.74 -2.39
C PRO A 46 -0.57 -11.25 -2.60
N GLY A 47 -1.40 -10.63 -1.77
CA GLY A 47 -1.76 -9.22 -1.86
C GLY A 47 -3.16 -8.97 -2.44
N ILE A 48 -3.33 -7.75 -2.94
CA ILE A 48 -4.54 -7.25 -3.59
C ILE A 48 -4.24 -7.04 -5.07
N SER A 49 -4.96 -7.74 -5.95
CA SER A 49 -4.84 -7.61 -7.41
C SER A 49 -5.55 -6.40 -7.99
N ASN A 50 -6.52 -5.84 -7.27
CA ASN A 50 -7.28 -4.66 -7.68
C ASN A 50 -7.60 -3.79 -6.45
N LEU A 51 -6.90 -2.67 -6.29
CA LEU A 51 -7.11 -1.75 -5.18
C LEU A 51 -8.44 -0.98 -5.29
N ALA A 52 -9.11 -1.00 -6.45
CA ALA A 52 -10.43 -0.39 -6.61
C ALA A 52 -11.48 -1.05 -5.71
N ASP A 53 -11.34 -2.35 -5.45
CA ASP A 53 -12.21 -3.11 -4.56
C ASP A 53 -12.16 -2.60 -3.11
N TYR A 54 -11.13 -1.83 -2.77
CA TYR A 54 -10.88 -1.24 -1.46
C TYR A 54 -10.91 0.29 -1.49
N ASN A 55 -11.49 0.87 -2.55
CA ASN A 55 -11.55 2.30 -2.79
C ASN A 55 -10.15 2.96 -2.76
N ASN A 56 -9.06 2.28 -3.12
CA ASN A 56 -7.68 2.81 -3.02
C ASN A 56 -6.86 2.67 -4.31
N ASN A 57 -7.55 2.52 -5.44
CA ASN A 57 -6.96 2.51 -6.78
C ASN A 57 -6.46 3.89 -7.16
N ASP A 58 -5.31 3.95 -7.85
CA ASP A 58 -4.76 5.21 -8.40
C ASP A 58 -4.72 6.33 -7.35
N ALA A 59 -4.44 5.94 -6.11
CA ALA A 59 -4.44 6.83 -4.96
C ALA A 59 -3.39 6.44 -3.93
N MET A 60 -2.80 5.25 -4.01
CA MET A 60 -1.77 4.85 -3.05
C MET A 60 -0.51 5.69 -3.25
N SER A 61 -0.05 6.34 -2.17
CA SER A 61 1.20 7.12 -2.16
C SER A 61 2.24 6.54 -1.18
N SER A 62 1.82 5.73 -0.20
CA SER A 62 2.74 5.10 0.74
C SER A 62 2.24 3.79 1.33
N PHE A 63 3.14 3.02 1.96
CA PHE A 63 2.83 1.77 2.63
C PHE A 63 3.72 1.53 3.85
N LYS A 64 3.26 0.65 4.74
CA LYS A 64 4.00 0.18 5.91
C LYS A 64 3.77 -1.31 6.08
N CYS A 65 4.85 -2.06 6.24
CA CYS A 65 4.83 -3.51 6.41
C CYS A 65 5.53 -3.92 7.71
N THR A 66 4.98 -4.90 8.42
CA THR A 66 5.56 -5.51 9.62
C THR A 66 5.79 -6.99 9.44
#